data_AF-A0A060Y5T1-F1
#
_entry.id   AF-A0A060Y5T1-F1
#
_cell.length_a   1.000
_cell.length_b   1.000
_cell.length_c   1.000
_cell.angle_alpha   90.00
_cell.angle_beta   90.00
_cell.angle_gamma   90.00
#
_symmetry.space_group_name_H-M   'P 1'
#
loop_
_entity.id
_entity.type
_entity.pdbx_description
1 polymer ?
#
loop_
_entity_poly.entity_id
_entity_poly.type
_entity_poly.pdbx_seq_one_letter_code
_entity_poly.pdbx_strand_id
1 'polypeptide(L)'
;MPSDYDKDAYPEPPRQTPIVDKQTTLPNPALILTKLFYYSVDLPVTTFRELVEGIHSGNKYNYYHQKFRRVPELTECTEGDYTCYYEAEMQWRRDQ
;
A
#
# COMPACT_ATOMS: atom_id res chain seq x y z
N MET A 1 -4.12 8.31 -1.46
CA MET A 1 -3.76 6.99 -0.93
C MET A 1 -4.43 5.94 -1.80
N PRO A 2 -3.70 4.93 -2.32
CA PRO A 2 -4.36 3.80 -2.95
C PRO A 2 -5.37 3.20 -1.95
N SER A 3 -6.55 2.85 -2.42
CA SER A 3 -7.63 2.28 -1.60
C SER A 3 -7.31 0.90 -1.02
N ASP A 4 -6.22 0.28 -1.50
CA ASP A 4 -5.99 -1.15 -1.41
C ASP A 4 -5.14 -1.60 -0.21
N TYR A 5 -4.73 -0.71 0.69
CA TYR A 5 -4.13 -1.19 1.94
C TYR A 5 -5.24 -1.53 2.92
N ASP A 6 -5.20 -2.75 3.49
CA ASP A 6 -6.13 -3.20 4.50
C ASP A 6 -6.07 -2.26 5.70
N LYS A 7 -7.11 -1.43 5.86
CA LYS A 7 -7.24 -0.50 6.98
C LYS A 7 -7.34 -1.21 8.32
N ASP A 8 -7.73 -2.49 8.32
CA ASP A 8 -7.75 -3.33 9.51
C ASP A 8 -6.33 -3.76 9.92
N ALA A 9 -5.42 -3.96 8.96
CA ALA A 9 -4.01 -4.23 9.23
C ALA A 9 -3.24 -2.94 9.61
N TYR A 10 -3.64 -1.80 9.04
CA TYR A 10 -3.05 -0.49 9.31
C TYR A 10 -4.12 0.55 9.67
N PRO A 11 -4.59 0.58 10.92
CA PRO A 11 -5.64 1.49 11.33
C PRO A 11 -5.12 2.94 11.42
N GLU A 12 -5.75 3.85 10.68
CA GLU A 12 -5.55 5.29 10.82
C GLU A 12 -6.73 5.91 11.58
N PRO A 13 -6.48 6.78 12.58
CA PRO A 13 -7.56 7.51 13.22
C PRO A 13 -8.26 8.43 12.20
N PRO A 14 -9.56 8.70 12.38
CA PRO A 14 -10.29 9.60 11.49
C PRO A 14 -9.66 11.01 11.53
N ARG A 15 -9.40 11.59 10.35
CA ARG A 15 -8.85 12.94 10.25
C ARG A 15 -9.90 13.96 10.71
N GLN A 16 -9.64 14.64 11.82
CA GLN A 16 -10.43 15.75 12.32
C GLN A 16 -9.65 17.05 12.09
N THR A 17 -9.97 17.78 11.01
CA THR A 17 -9.40 19.10 10.76
C THR A 17 -10.38 20.18 11.25
N PRO A 18 -9.95 21.11 12.12
CA PRO A 18 -10.82 22.20 12.56
C PRO A 18 -11.22 23.08 11.37
N ILE A 19 -12.39 23.73 11.50
CA ILE A 19 -12.84 24.71 10.51
C ILE A 19 -11.92 25.93 10.59
N VAL A 20 -11.49 26.44 9.44
CA VAL A 20 -10.63 27.63 9.38
C VAL A 20 -11.49 28.87 9.62
N ASP A 21 -11.53 29.35 10.86
CA ASP A 21 -12.22 30.59 11.24
C ASP A 21 -11.41 31.83 10.82
N LYS A 22 -11.97 32.64 9.92
CA LYS A 22 -11.33 33.88 9.43
C LYS A 22 -11.50 35.00 10.47
N GLN A 23 -10.54 35.17 11.37
CA GLN A 23 -10.55 36.27 12.34
C GLN A 23 -10.26 37.65 11.70
N THR A 24 -9.65 37.69 10.52
CA THR A 24 -9.29 38.93 9.81
C THR A 24 -9.88 38.96 8.39
N THR A 25 -10.09 40.17 7.86
CA THR A 25 -10.59 40.40 6.49
C THR A 25 -9.51 40.21 5.42
N LEU A 26 -8.24 40.07 5.81
CA LEU A 26 -7.13 39.84 4.90
C LEU A 26 -7.10 38.38 4.43
N PRO A 27 -6.85 38.12 3.14
CA PRO A 27 -6.72 36.77 2.64
C PRO A 27 -5.46 36.10 3.21
N ASN A 28 -5.60 34.90 3.77
CA ASN A 28 -4.48 34.12 4.26
C ASN A 28 -3.58 33.68 3.08
N PRO A 29 -2.28 34.03 3.07
CA PRO A 29 -1.37 33.66 1.98
C PRO A 29 -1.21 32.14 1.83
N ALA A 30 -1.35 31.36 2.90
CA ALA A 30 -1.31 29.90 2.84
C ALA A 30 -2.40 29.34 1.92
N LEU A 31 -3.62 29.91 1.96
CA LEU A 31 -4.72 29.46 1.10
C LEU A 31 -4.49 29.80 -0.38
N ILE A 32 -3.77 30.89 -0.65
CA ILE A 32 -3.39 31.28 -2.02
C ILE A 32 -2.33 30.31 -2.54
N LEU A 33 -1.30 30.03 -1.74
CA LEU A 33 -0.24 29.08 -2.10
C LEU A 33 -0.77 27.67 -2.33
N THR A 34 -1.67 27.17 -1.46
CA THR A 34 -2.27 25.84 -1.65
C THR A 34 -3.10 25.77 -2.94
N LYS A 35 -3.83 26.85 -3.28
CA LYS A 35 -4.59 26.91 -4.54
C LYS A 35 -3.66 26.97 -5.75
N LEU A 36 -2.59 27.77 -5.69
CA LEU A 36 -1.60 27.83 -6.75
C LEU A 36 -0.94 26.47 -6.97
N PHE A 37 -0.59 25.76 -5.89
CA PHE A 37 -0.04 24.41 -5.97
C PHE A 37 -1.04 23.43 -6.60
N TYR A 38 -2.31 23.48 -6.17
CA TYR A 38 -3.35 22.63 -6.72
C TYR A 38 -3.52 22.80 -8.24
N TYR A 39 -3.60 24.04 -8.72
CA TYR A 39 -3.80 24.31 -10.16
C TYR A 39 -2.54 24.14 -11.00
N SER A 40 -1.35 24.40 -10.44
CA SER A 40 -0.10 24.34 -11.20
C SER A 40 0.54 22.95 -11.22
N VAL A 41 0.36 22.15 -10.17
CA VAL A 41 1.03 20.84 -10.00
C VAL A 41 0.01 19.71 -9.90
N ASP A 42 -0.87 19.73 -8.90
CA ASP A 42 -1.72 18.55 -8.62
C ASP A 42 -2.67 18.23 -9.78
N LEU A 43 -3.31 19.24 -10.35
CA LEU A 43 -4.27 19.08 -11.44
C LEU A 43 -3.63 18.48 -12.71
N PRO A 44 -2.55 19.06 -13.28
CA PRO A 44 -1.90 18.45 -14.43
C PRO A 44 -1.35 17.04 -14.14
N VAL A 45 -0.77 16.81 -12.95
CA VAL A 45 -0.26 15.48 -12.56
C VAL A 45 -1.39 14.46 -12.47
N THR A 46 -2.55 14.85 -11.93
CA THR A 46 -3.72 13.96 -11.82
C THR A 46 -4.27 13.61 -13.20
N THR A 47 -4.42 14.59 -14.10
CA THR A 47 -4.87 14.32 -15.49
C THR A 47 -3.90 13.40 -16.24
N PHE A 48 -2.59 13.56 -16.05
CA PHE A 48 -1.60 12.67 -16.64
C PHE A 48 -1.71 11.24 -16.09
N ARG A 49 -1.89 11.09 -14.77
CA ARG A 49 -2.14 9.79 -14.14
C ARG A 49 -3.37 9.11 -14.73
N GLU A 50 -4.48 9.82 -14.90
CA GLU A 50 -5.72 9.29 -15.49
C GLU A 50 -5.51 8.79 -16.92
N LEU A 51 -4.72 9.51 -17.74
CA LEU A 51 -4.36 9.06 -19.09
C LEU A 51 -3.56 7.75 -19.07
N VAL A 52 -2.56 7.65 -18.19
CA VAL A 52 -1.75 6.44 -18.02
C VAL A 52 -2.60 5.27 -17.51
N GLU A 53 -3.50 5.53 -16.57
CA GLU A 53 -4.43 4.54 -16.03
C GLU A 53 -5.42 4.05 -17.09
N GLY A 54 -5.88 4.93 -17.99
CA GLY A 54 -6.66 4.57 -19.17
C GLY A 54 -5.95 3.58 -20.08
N ILE A 55 -4.66 3.79 -20.36
CA ILE A 55 -3.84 2.85 -21.15
C ILE A 55 -3.68 1.52 -20.40
N HIS A 56 -3.37 1.56 -19.11
CA HIS A 56 -3.19 0.36 -18.28
C HIS A 56 -4.48 -0.47 -18.17
N SER A 57 -5.64 0.18 -18.09
CA SER A 57 -6.94 -0.48 -18.00
C SER A 57 -7.27 -1.36 -19.22
N GLY A 58 -6.73 -1.00 -20.40
CA GLY A 58 -6.88 -1.79 -21.62
C GLY A 58 -6.14 -3.13 -21.60
N ASN A 59 -5.07 -3.24 -20.80
CA ASN A 59 -4.22 -4.44 -20.70
C ASN A 59 -3.95 -4.78 -19.23
N LYS A 60 -5.00 -5.10 -18.47
CA LYS A 60 -4.86 -5.45 -17.05
C LYS A 60 -4.20 -6.83 -16.88
N TYR A 61 -2.98 -6.84 -16.37
CA TYR A 61 -2.30 -8.07 -15.95
C TYR A 61 -2.63 -8.37 -14.48
N ASN A 62 -3.18 -9.56 -14.23
CA ASN A 62 -3.44 -10.01 -12.86
C ASN A 62 -2.22 -10.78 -12.34
N TYR A 63 -1.80 -10.44 -11.13
CA TYR A 63 -0.78 -11.19 -10.39
C TYR A 63 -1.41 -11.76 -9.11
N TYR A 64 -0.94 -12.93 -8.69
CA TYR A 64 -1.45 -13.62 -7.50
C TYR A 64 -0.33 -13.75 -6.46
N HIS A 65 -0.70 -13.66 -5.19
CA HIS A 65 0.22 -13.94 -4.10
C HIS A 65 0.39 -15.46 -3.95
N GLN A 66 1.63 -15.93 -3.93
CA GLN A 66 1.93 -17.35 -3.76
C GLN A 66 1.59 -17.80 -2.33
N LYS A 67 0.73 -18.82 -2.21
CA LYS A 67 0.39 -19.43 -0.93
C LYS A 67 1.16 -20.74 -0.76
N PHE A 68 2.14 -20.74 0.14
CA PHE A 68 2.91 -21.95 0.47
C PHE A 68 2.10 -22.86 1.40
N ARG A 69 2.06 -24.16 1.10
CA ARG A 69 1.46 -25.18 1.98
C ARG A 69 2.41 -25.47 3.15
N ARG A 70 1.84 -25.78 4.31
CA ARG A 70 2.60 -26.27 5.47
C ARG A 70 3.17 -27.68 5.20
N VAL A 71 4.41 -27.86 5.60
CA VAL A 71 5.26 -29.07 5.61
C VAL A 71 5.42 -29.47 7.08
N PRO A 72 5.65 -30.78 7.38
CA PRO A 72 6.03 -31.22 8.72
C PRO A 72 7.20 -30.43 9.31
N GLU A 73 7.18 -30.27 10.62
CA GLU A 73 8.25 -29.61 11.36
C GLU A 73 9.47 -30.53 11.50
N LEU A 74 10.62 -29.95 11.87
CA LEU A 74 11.87 -30.69 12.01
C LEU A 74 11.81 -31.80 13.08
N THR A 75 10.89 -31.69 14.03
CA THR A 75 10.66 -32.65 15.12
C THR A 75 10.03 -33.96 14.67
N GLU A 76 9.31 -33.95 13.54
CA GLU A 76 8.62 -35.13 13.00
C GLU A 76 9.49 -35.91 11.99
N CYS A 77 10.62 -35.34 11.57
CA CYS A 77 11.53 -35.94 10.60
C CYS A 77 12.34 -37.09 11.19
N THR A 78 12.47 -38.20 10.46
CA THR A 78 13.34 -39.32 10.83
C THR A 78 14.81 -38.97 10.68
N GLU A 79 15.65 -39.53 11.55
CA GLU A 79 17.10 -39.33 11.50
C GLU A 79 17.70 -39.78 10.15
N GLY A 80 18.41 -38.86 9.48
CA GLY A 80 19.07 -39.12 8.21
C GLY A 80 18.23 -38.84 6.95
N ASP A 81 16.98 -38.39 7.11
CA ASP A 81 16.16 -37.93 5.99
C ASP A 81 16.42 -36.45 5.65
N TYR A 82 17.36 -36.23 4.73
CA TYR A 82 17.78 -34.89 4.32
C TYR A 82 16.70 -34.11 3.55
N THR A 83 15.76 -34.77 2.87
CA THR A 83 14.70 -34.05 2.14
C THR A 83 13.70 -33.46 3.12
N CYS A 84 13.32 -34.23 4.15
CA CYS A 84 12.48 -33.75 5.25
C CYS A 84 13.11 -32.55 5.96
N TYR A 85 14.41 -32.63 6.28
CA TYR A 85 15.14 -31.52 6.90
C TYR A 85 15.17 -30.26 6.03
N TYR A 86 15.41 -30.41 4.74
CA TYR A 86 15.45 -29.29 3.81
C TYR A 86 14.09 -28.58 3.71
N GLU A 87 13.00 -29.33 3.54
CA GLU A 87 11.67 -28.73 3.42
C GLU A 87 11.23 -28.02 4.71
N ALA A 88 11.51 -28.63 5.87
CA ALA A 88 11.22 -28.05 7.17
C ALA A 88 12.03 -26.77 7.43
N GLU A 89 13.33 -26.78 7.12
CA GLU A 89 14.18 -25.59 7.27
C GLU A 89 13.75 -24.46 6.33
N MET A 90 13.37 -24.77 5.09
CA MET A 90 12.87 -23.79 4.14
C MET A 90 11.52 -23.20 4.55
N GLN A 91 10.68 -23.95 5.28
CA GLN A 91 9.47 -23.42 5.88
C GLN A 91 9.80 -22.47 7.04
N TRP A 92 10.68 -22.87 7.95
CA TRP A 92 11.10 -22.04 9.08
C TRP A 92 11.69 -20.69 8.63
N ARG A 93 12.57 -20.70 7.62
CA ARG A 93 13.16 -19.49 7.02
C ARG A 93 12.13 -18.55 6.37
N ARG A 94 10.95 -19.05 5.99
CA ARG A 94 9.86 -18.24 5.43
C ARG A 94 8.96 -17.63 6.51
N ASP A 95 8.86 -18.28 7.66
CA ASP A 95 8.01 -17.84 8.77
C ASP A 95 8.73 -16.89 9.73
N GLN A 96 10.07 -16.96 9.81
CA GLN A 96 10.92 -16.07 10.61
C GLN A 96 11.04 -14.67 10.01
#